data_AF-A0A178A8A1-F1
#
_entry.id   AF-A0A178A8A1-F1
#
_cell.length_a   1.000
_cell.length_b   1.000
_cell.length_c   1.000
_cell.angle_alpha   90.00
_cell.angle_beta   90.00
_cell.angle_gamma   90.00
#
_symmetry.space_group_name_H-M   'P 1'
#
loop_
_entity.id
_entity.type
_entity.pdbx_description
1 polymer ?
#
loop_
_entity_poly.entity_id
_entity_poly.type
_entity_poly.pdbx_seq_one_letter_code
_entity_poly.pdbx_strand_id
1 'polypeptide(L)'
;MLPLSTTIIGTYSLISSGYFYHPLTDPSQKTYPHGPNVTGQITYHPSGHMSAVLIRPGQTPFPDGAGMLPDTSGTPADWEGVGRNIVAYAGRFWVKEAEQTVVHEMANVFIPSAKGAHAPRKVSFEEDGAKMVLSVEKTTIAGVESRIEVNWRRVEENDYTTYVGK
;
A
#
# COMPACT_ATOMS: atom_id res chain seq x y z
N MET A 1 20.61 -16.02 -6.87
CA MET A 1 19.51 -15.08 -6.58
C MET A 1 18.92 -15.50 -5.24
N LEU A 2 18.69 -14.56 -4.33
CA LEU A 2 18.04 -14.86 -3.04
C LEU A 2 16.56 -15.19 -3.27
N PRO A 3 15.93 -16.04 -2.42
CA PRO A 3 14.50 -16.32 -2.52
C PRO A 3 13.67 -15.05 -2.28
N LEU A 4 12.46 -15.01 -2.83
CA LEU A 4 11.54 -13.88 -2.67
C LEU A 4 11.18 -13.66 -1.20
N SER A 5 11.01 -14.73 -0.44
CA SER A 5 10.75 -14.70 1.01
C SER A 5 11.84 -13.98 1.82
N THR A 6 13.07 -13.91 1.32
CA THR A 6 14.15 -13.12 1.92
C THR A 6 14.19 -11.71 1.33
N THR A 7 14.07 -11.59 0.01
CA THR A 7 14.26 -10.31 -0.69
C THR A 7 13.15 -9.30 -0.41
N ILE A 8 11.92 -9.76 -0.17
CA ILE A 8 10.75 -8.91 0.10
C ILE A 8 10.75 -8.30 1.50
N ILE A 9 11.58 -8.80 2.42
CA ILE A 9 11.66 -8.28 3.78
C ILE A 9 12.15 -6.84 3.76
N GLY A 10 11.50 -6.01 4.57
CA GLY A 10 11.85 -4.62 4.77
C GLY A 10 10.66 -3.68 4.62
N THR A 11 10.98 -2.41 4.59
CA THR A 11 10.03 -1.31 4.54
C THR A 11 10.21 -0.55 3.23
N TYR A 12 9.09 -0.21 2.59
CA TYR A 12 9.09 0.45 1.30
C TYR A 12 8.10 1.61 1.29
N SER A 13 8.49 2.74 0.72
CA SER A 13 7.65 3.91 0.51
C SER A 13 7.06 3.92 -0.90
N LEU A 14 5.85 4.43 -1.04
CA LEU A 14 5.18 4.50 -2.34
C LEU A 14 5.90 5.51 -3.23
N ILE A 15 6.21 5.12 -4.46
CA ILE A 15 6.76 6.05 -5.46
C ILE A 15 5.62 6.98 -5.93
N SER A 16 5.93 8.26 -6.17
CA SER A 16 4.95 9.19 -6.76
C SER A 16 4.39 8.64 -8.07
N SER A 17 3.09 8.73 -8.28
CA SER A 17 2.38 8.09 -9.40
C SER A 17 2.62 6.56 -9.49
N GLY A 18 3.00 5.95 -8.37
CA GLY A 18 3.35 4.54 -8.30
C GLY A 18 2.14 3.61 -8.19
N TYR A 19 0.97 4.11 -7.81
CA TYR A 19 -0.28 3.34 -7.74
C TYR A 19 -1.21 3.70 -8.90
N PHE A 20 -1.34 2.79 -9.86
CA PHE A 20 -2.22 2.96 -11.01
C PHE A 20 -2.80 1.63 -11.50
N TYR A 21 -3.79 1.73 -12.37
CA TYR A 21 -4.23 0.64 -13.22
C TYR A 21 -4.37 1.11 -14.65
N HIS A 22 -4.35 0.18 -15.60
CA HIS A 22 -4.58 0.46 -17.01
C HIS A 22 -5.30 -0.72 -17.66
N PRO A 23 -6.06 -0.50 -18.75
CA PRO A 23 -6.60 -1.58 -19.56
C PRO A 23 -5.48 -2.49 -20.07
N LEU A 24 -5.75 -3.79 -20.18
CA LEU A 24 -4.80 -4.73 -20.81
C LEU A 24 -4.59 -4.42 -22.29
N THR A 25 -5.58 -3.83 -22.94
CA THR A 25 -5.54 -3.45 -24.37
C THR A 25 -4.75 -2.17 -24.65
N ASP A 26 -4.57 -1.31 -23.64
CA ASP A 26 -3.83 -0.04 -23.78
C ASP A 26 -3.09 0.31 -22.48
N PRO A 27 -1.82 -0.13 -22.34
CA PRO A 27 -0.99 0.17 -21.18
C PRO A 27 -0.62 1.65 -21.00
N SER A 28 -0.84 2.50 -22.01
CA SER A 28 -0.56 3.93 -21.91
C SER A 28 -1.64 4.67 -21.11
N GLN A 29 -2.86 4.13 -21.06
CA GLN A 29 -4.01 4.73 -20.40
C GLN A 29 -4.03 4.45 -18.89
N LYS A 30 -3.09 5.05 -18.17
CA LYS A 30 -2.99 4.91 -16.70
C LYS A 30 -4.05 5.74 -15.98
N THR A 31 -4.74 5.10 -15.04
CA THR A 31 -5.65 5.75 -14.08
C THR A 31 -5.10 5.61 -12.66
N TYR A 32 -5.11 6.71 -11.92
CA TYR A 32 -4.60 6.79 -10.54
C TYR A 32 -5.77 6.84 -9.55
N PRO A 33 -6.17 5.72 -8.92
CA PRO A 33 -7.42 5.64 -8.14
C PRO A 33 -7.46 6.60 -6.94
N HIS A 34 -6.31 6.98 -6.39
CA HIS A 34 -6.19 7.95 -5.29
C HIS A 34 -5.42 9.22 -5.72
N GLY A 35 -5.36 9.48 -7.02
CA GLY A 35 -4.56 10.55 -7.60
C GLY A 35 -3.05 10.24 -7.64
N PRO A 36 -2.27 11.03 -8.40
CA PRO A 36 -0.85 10.77 -8.63
C PRO A 36 0.03 11.02 -7.39
N ASN A 37 -0.45 11.80 -6.42
CA ASN A 37 0.34 12.22 -5.26
C ASN A 37 0.07 11.37 -4.02
N VAL A 38 -0.62 10.24 -4.15
CA VAL A 38 -0.85 9.32 -3.02
C VAL A 38 0.50 8.97 -2.37
N THR A 39 0.55 9.01 -1.04
CA THR A 39 1.72 8.63 -0.25
C THR A 39 1.40 7.32 0.47
N GLY A 40 2.42 6.57 0.87
CA GLY A 40 2.17 5.34 1.58
C GLY A 40 3.43 4.60 1.95
N GLN A 41 3.23 3.57 2.78
CA GLN A 41 4.27 2.65 3.21
C GLN A 41 3.72 1.22 3.21
N ILE A 42 4.56 0.28 2.84
CA ILE A 42 4.34 -1.15 3.02
C ILE A 42 5.55 -1.76 3.73
N THR A 43 5.29 -2.61 4.71
CA THR A 43 6.34 -3.29 5.48
C THR A 43 6.09 -4.78 5.49
N TYR A 44 7.13 -5.56 5.23
CA TYR A 44 7.16 -7.01 5.43
C TYR A 44 8.18 -7.33 6.52
N HIS A 45 7.69 -7.81 7.65
CA HIS A 45 8.51 -8.13 8.80
C HIS A 45 8.98 -9.60 8.75
N PRO A 46 10.21 -9.94 9.19
CA PRO A 46 10.72 -11.31 9.21
C PRO A 46 9.85 -12.32 9.98
N SER A 47 9.00 -11.86 10.90
CA SER A 47 8.04 -12.72 11.62
C SER A 47 6.83 -13.18 10.79
N GLY A 48 6.78 -12.87 9.48
CA GLY A 48 5.68 -13.27 8.60
C GLY A 48 4.45 -12.36 8.65
N HIS A 49 4.61 -11.12 9.14
CA HIS A 49 3.55 -10.12 9.23
C HIS A 49 3.83 -8.95 8.29
N MET A 50 2.76 -8.32 7.81
CA MET A 50 2.85 -7.16 6.93
C MET A 50 1.78 -6.13 7.24
N SER A 51 2.04 -4.89 6.83
CA SER A 51 1.07 -3.80 6.84
C SER A 51 1.28 -2.91 5.62
N ALA A 52 0.18 -2.41 5.05
CA ALA A 52 0.19 -1.41 4.00
C ALA A 52 -0.74 -0.26 4.37
N VAL A 53 -0.25 0.97 4.22
CA VAL A 53 -1.03 2.19 4.39
C VAL A 53 -0.77 3.10 3.20
N LEU A 54 -1.82 3.60 2.57
CA LEU A 54 -1.79 4.61 1.52
C LEU A 54 -2.75 5.75 1.89
N ILE A 55 -2.31 6.98 1.77
CA ILE A 55 -3.08 8.18 2.12
C ILE A 55 -3.02 9.15 0.95
N ARG A 56 -4.20 9.60 0.51
CA ARG A 56 -4.31 10.70 -0.44
C ARG A 56 -3.95 12.01 0.28
N PRO A 57 -2.98 12.80 -0.23
CA PRO A 57 -2.59 14.06 0.40
C PRO A 57 -3.65 15.15 0.22
N GLY A 58 -3.48 16.26 0.95
CA GLY A 58 -4.31 17.46 0.80
C GLY A 58 -5.66 17.39 1.53
N GLN A 59 -5.78 16.52 2.54
CA GLN A 59 -6.94 16.52 3.43
C GLN A 59 -6.91 17.77 4.31
N THR A 60 -8.08 18.36 4.54
CA THR A 60 -8.22 19.49 5.48
C THR A 60 -7.86 19.01 6.89
N PRO A 61 -6.88 19.65 7.57
CA PRO A 61 -6.59 19.34 8.96
C PRO A 61 -7.82 19.61 9.84
N PHE A 62 -7.96 18.85 10.92
CA PHE A 62 -8.89 19.24 11.98
C PHE A 62 -8.43 20.55 12.64
N PRO A 63 -9.35 21.29 13.30
CA PRO A 63 -8.98 22.50 14.02
C PRO A 63 -7.83 22.27 15.00
N ASP A 64 -6.97 23.27 15.14
CA ASP A 64 -5.82 23.21 16.06
C ASP A 64 -6.28 22.87 17.49
N GLY A 65 -5.57 21.94 18.14
CA GLY A 65 -5.90 21.45 19.47
C GLY A 65 -7.01 20.40 19.53
N ALA A 66 -7.57 19.99 18.38
CA ALA A 66 -8.50 18.86 18.34
C ALA A 66 -7.79 17.55 18.73
N GLY A 67 -8.52 16.66 19.42
CA GLY A 67 -8.02 15.33 19.79
C GLY A 67 -7.75 14.43 18.57
N MET A 68 -7.20 13.24 18.80
CA MET A 68 -6.97 12.26 17.73
C MET A 68 -8.14 11.30 17.52
N LEU A 69 -9.19 11.40 18.35
CA LEU A 69 -10.29 10.45 18.39
C LEU A 69 -11.59 11.07 17.85
N PRO A 70 -12.44 10.32 17.14
CA PRO A 70 -13.67 10.85 16.56
C PRO A 70 -14.67 11.46 17.56
N ASP A 71 -14.60 11.08 18.83
CA ASP A 71 -15.41 11.63 19.92
C ASP A 71 -14.88 12.98 20.44
N THR A 72 -13.64 13.34 20.10
CA THR A 72 -12.93 14.54 20.59
C THR A 72 -12.39 15.43 19.46
N SER A 73 -12.64 15.10 18.19
CA SER A 73 -12.22 15.91 17.04
C SER A 73 -13.06 15.70 15.79
N GLY A 74 -13.04 16.73 14.93
CA GLY A 74 -13.68 16.72 13.61
C GLY A 74 -15.21 16.66 13.67
N THR A 75 -15.83 17.01 12.55
CA THR A 75 -17.25 16.72 12.30
C THR A 75 -17.40 15.35 11.65
N PRO A 76 -18.61 14.75 11.62
CA PRO A 76 -18.84 13.53 10.85
C PRO A 76 -18.43 13.64 9.38
N ALA A 77 -18.61 14.80 8.76
CA ALA A 77 -18.21 15.05 7.37
C ALA A 77 -16.68 15.05 7.21
N ASP A 78 -15.94 15.58 8.20
CA ASP A 78 -14.48 15.55 8.16
C ASP A 78 -13.97 14.10 8.25
N TRP A 79 -14.55 13.28 9.13
CA TRP A 79 -14.21 11.86 9.25
C TRP A 79 -14.61 11.01 8.05
N GLU A 80 -15.72 11.34 7.39
CA GLU A 80 -16.06 10.76 6.09
C GLU A 80 -14.96 11.05 5.07
N GLY A 81 -14.49 12.30 5.03
CA GLY A 81 -13.35 12.74 4.22
C GLY A 81 -12.07 11.96 4.55
N VAL A 82 -11.77 11.72 5.83
CA VAL A 82 -10.64 10.89 6.24
C VAL A 82 -10.77 9.47 5.68
N GLY A 83 -11.93 8.84 5.90
CA GLY A 83 -12.16 7.46 5.50
C GLY A 83 -12.11 7.22 4.00
N ARG A 84 -12.59 8.18 3.18
CA ARG A 84 -12.55 8.06 1.71
C ARG A 84 -11.15 8.12 1.10
N ASN A 85 -10.16 8.57 1.87
CA ASN A 85 -8.85 8.97 1.36
C ASN A 85 -7.71 8.09 1.92
N ILE A 86 -8.05 7.02 2.65
CA ILE A 86 -7.09 6.04 3.18
C ILE A 86 -7.35 4.64 2.62
N VAL A 87 -6.28 3.91 2.35
CA VAL A 87 -6.28 2.47 2.19
C VAL A 87 -5.32 1.92 3.23
N ALA A 88 -5.83 1.17 4.20
CA ALA A 88 -5.00 0.60 5.25
C ALA A 88 -5.41 -0.85 5.54
N TYR A 89 -4.42 -1.73 5.62
CA TYR A 89 -4.62 -3.09 6.10
C TYR A 89 -3.31 -3.69 6.66
N ALA A 90 -3.46 -4.70 7.52
CA ALA A 90 -2.37 -5.46 8.09
C ALA A 90 -2.81 -6.91 8.36
N GLY A 91 -1.84 -7.81 8.35
CA GLY A 91 -2.07 -9.23 8.58
C GLY A 91 -0.82 -10.05 8.34
N ARG A 92 -0.98 -11.36 8.16
CA ARG A 92 0.12 -12.24 7.74
C ARG A 92 0.38 -12.11 6.25
N PHE A 93 1.54 -12.58 5.81
CA PHE A 93 1.80 -12.81 4.40
C PHE A 93 2.44 -14.18 4.15
N TRP A 94 2.26 -14.69 2.94
CA TRP A 94 2.91 -15.91 2.47
C TRP A 94 3.53 -15.66 1.10
N VAL A 95 4.66 -16.30 0.85
CA VAL A 95 5.36 -16.20 -0.42
C VAL A 95 5.26 -17.52 -1.16
N LYS A 96 4.88 -17.44 -2.44
CA LYS A 96 4.91 -18.53 -3.40
C LYS A 96 6.10 -18.32 -4.34
N GLU A 97 7.23 -18.91 -3.99
CA GLU A 97 8.52 -18.70 -4.67
C GLU A 97 8.45 -18.96 -6.18
N ALA A 98 7.90 -20.11 -6.58
CA ALA A 98 7.80 -20.51 -7.99
C ALA A 98 6.91 -19.56 -8.82
N GLU A 99 5.94 -18.90 -8.18
CA GLU A 99 5.01 -18.00 -8.85
C GLU A 99 5.46 -16.53 -8.79
N GLN A 100 6.56 -16.21 -8.09
CA GLN A 100 6.96 -14.83 -7.75
C GLN A 100 5.76 -14.04 -7.21
N THR A 101 5.05 -14.63 -6.25
CA THR A 101 3.79 -14.10 -5.73
C THR A 101 3.86 -13.99 -4.22
N VAL A 102 3.44 -12.85 -3.69
CA VAL A 102 3.14 -12.68 -2.26
C VAL A 102 1.62 -12.67 -2.08
N VAL A 103 1.13 -13.31 -1.02
CA VAL A 103 -0.29 -13.32 -0.65
C VAL A 103 -0.44 -12.55 0.64
N HIS A 104 -1.17 -11.44 0.62
CA HIS A 104 -1.47 -10.66 1.83
C HIS A 104 -2.76 -11.15 2.46
N GLU A 105 -2.77 -11.31 3.78
CA GLU A 105 -4.00 -11.41 4.55
C GLU A 105 -4.48 -10.02 4.97
N MET A 106 -5.76 -9.72 4.74
CA MET A 106 -6.41 -8.50 5.22
C MET A 106 -7.08 -8.77 6.58
N ALA A 107 -6.29 -9.11 7.60
CA ALA A 107 -6.80 -9.48 8.93
C ALA A 107 -7.40 -8.26 9.67
N ASN A 108 -6.68 -7.14 9.62
CA ASN A 108 -7.14 -5.81 10.03
C ASN A 108 -7.20 -4.96 8.76
N VAL A 109 -8.35 -4.39 8.42
CA VAL A 109 -8.53 -3.65 7.17
C VAL A 109 -9.55 -2.55 7.35
N PHE A 110 -9.27 -1.39 6.76
CA PHE A 110 -10.13 -0.22 6.85
C PHE A 110 -11.50 -0.44 6.16
N ILE A 111 -11.54 -1.27 5.12
CA ILE A 111 -12.76 -1.67 4.42
C ILE A 111 -13.33 -2.95 5.06
N PRO A 112 -14.44 -2.90 5.83
CA PRO A 112 -14.88 -4.04 6.63
C PRO A 112 -15.21 -5.30 5.81
N SER A 113 -15.73 -5.13 4.60
CA SER A 113 -16.08 -6.25 3.71
C SER A 113 -14.86 -7.03 3.20
N ALA A 114 -13.65 -6.47 3.30
CA ALA A 114 -12.41 -7.14 2.90
C ALA A 114 -11.77 -7.95 4.05
N LYS A 115 -12.36 -7.95 5.25
CA LYS A 115 -11.78 -8.63 6.41
C LYS A 115 -11.61 -10.13 6.16
N GLY A 116 -10.39 -10.63 6.37
CA GLY A 116 -10.02 -12.03 6.13
C GLY A 116 -9.76 -12.39 4.67
N ALA A 117 -9.87 -11.44 3.74
CA ALA A 117 -9.53 -11.67 2.35
C ALA A 117 -8.04 -11.97 2.16
N HIS A 118 -7.74 -12.81 1.19
CA HIS A 118 -6.38 -13.12 0.76
C HIS A 118 -6.13 -12.48 -0.61
N ALA A 119 -5.10 -11.65 -0.69
CA ALA A 119 -4.83 -10.80 -1.84
C ALA A 119 -3.48 -11.17 -2.47
N PRO A 120 -3.46 -12.02 -3.52
CA PRO A 120 -2.22 -12.35 -4.22
C PRO A 120 -1.73 -11.17 -5.05
N ARG A 121 -0.40 -10.96 -5.06
CA ARG A 121 0.30 -9.94 -5.85
C ARG A 121 1.52 -10.57 -6.50
N LYS A 122 1.69 -10.39 -7.80
CA LYS A 122 2.99 -10.67 -8.43
C LYS A 122 4.01 -9.66 -7.92
N VAL A 123 5.24 -10.12 -7.75
CA VAL A 123 6.35 -9.30 -7.26
C VAL A 123 7.46 -9.31 -8.29
N SER A 124 7.96 -8.13 -8.63
CA SER A 124 9.24 -7.98 -9.32
C SER A 124 10.08 -6.92 -8.61
N PHE A 125 11.39 -7.03 -8.80
CA PHE A 125 12.36 -6.06 -8.32
C PHE A 125 13.12 -5.46 -9.49
N GLU A 126 13.34 -4.15 -9.41
CA GLU A 126 14.09 -3.33 -10.35
C GLU A 126 15.15 -2.53 -9.56
N GLU A 127 16.05 -1.83 -10.26
CA GLU A 127 17.06 -0.96 -9.63
C GLU A 127 17.87 -1.72 -8.56
N ASP A 128 18.38 -2.92 -8.89
CA ASP A 128 19.11 -3.80 -7.96
C ASP A 128 18.38 -4.10 -6.65
N GLY A 129 17.04 -4.14 -6.67
CA GLY A 129 16.20 -4.40 -5.51
C GLY A 129 15.77 -3.16 -4.73
N ALA A 130 16.17 -1.97 -5.18
CA ALA A 130 15.73 -0.70 -4.59
C ALA A 130 14.27 -0.38 -4.94
N LYS A 131 13.75 -0.87 -6.08
CA LYS A 131 12.36 -0.68 -6.49
C LYS A 131 11.63 -2.04 -6.52
N MET A 132 10.51 -2.12 -5.81
CA MET A 132 9.61 -3.28 -5.80
C MET A 132 8.31 -2.94 -6.52
N VAL A 133 7.89 -3.79 -7.45
CA VAL A 133 6.60 -3.65 -8.14
C VAL A 133 5.68 -4.77 -7.66
N LEU A 134 4.51 -4.39 -7.15
CA LEU A 134 3.42 -5.30 -6.85
C LEU A 134 2.35 -5.15 -7.92
N SER A 135 1.89 -6.25 -8.50
CA SER A 135 0.85 -6.20 -9.53
C SER A 135 -0.25 -7.23 -9.36
N VAL A 136 -1.42 -6.89 -9.90
CA VAL A 136 -2.50 -7.83 -10.21
C VAL A 136 -2.57 -7.88 -11.73
N GLU A 137 -2.06 -8.96 -12.31
CA GLU A 137 -1.86 -9.10 -13.76
C GLU A 137 -3.17 -9.01 -14.56
N LYS A 138 -4.28 -9.45 -13.98
CA LYS A 138 -5.60 -9.41 -14.60
C LYS A 138 -6.69 -9.29 -13.56
N THR A 139 -7.52 -8.27 -13.71
CA THR A 139 -8.76 -8.06 -12.93
C THR A 139 -9.75 -7.25 -13.76
N THR A 140 -11.01 -7.25 -13.38
CA THR A 140 -12.03 -6.40 -14.03
C THR A 140 -12.26 -5.15 -13.20
N ILE A 141 -12.09 -3.98 -13.82
CA ILE A 141 -12.41 -2.68 -13.21
C ILE A 141 -13.43 -1.99 -14.11
N ALA A 142 -14.62 -1.70 -13.56
CA ALA A 142 -15.72 -1.08 -14.30
C ALA A 142 -16.03 -1.77 -15.65
N GLY A 143 -15.97 -3.10 -15.70
CA GLY A 143 -16.23 -3.89 -16.92
C GLY A 143 -15.04 -4.04 -17.87
N VAL A 144 -13.89 -3.44 -17.58
CA VAL A 144 -12.69 -3.50 -18.42
C VAL A 144 -11.64 -4.41 -17.78
N GLU A 145 -11.10 -5.36 -18.55
CA GLU A 145 -9.94 -6.14 -18.11
C GLU A 145 -8.71 -5.24 -18.00
N SER A 146 -8.17 -5.15 -16.79
CA SER A 146 -7.13 -4.21 -16.41
C SER A 146 -6.03 -4.91 -15.62
N ARG A 147 -4.84 -4.31 -15.67
CA ARG A 147 -3.73 -4.61 -14.76
C ARG A 147 -3.64 -3.52 -13.70
N ILE A 148 -3.39 -3.90 -12.45
CA ILE A 148 -3.08 -2.96 -11.37
C ILE A 148 -1.60 -3.06 -11.06
N GLU A 149 -0.93 -1.93 -10.85
CA GLU A 149 0.46 -1.85 -10.39
C GLU A 149 0.60 -0.89 -9.20
N VAL A 150 1.45 -1.29 -8.25
CA VAL A 150 1.86 -0.46 -7.11
C VAL A 150 3.38 -0.54 -7.00
N ASN A 151 4.04 0.59 -7.23
CA ASN A 151 5.48 0.73 -7.30
C ASN A 151 6.02 1.34 -6.01
N TRP A 152 6.94 0.63 -5.36
CA TRP A 152 7.49 0.97 -4.06
C TRP A 152 9.00 1.11 -4.14
N ARG A 153 9.56 2.01 -3.33
CA ARG A 153 11.01 2.17 -3.15
C ARG A 153 11.40 1.74 -1.76
N ARG A 154 12.47 0.96 -1.63
CA ARG A 154 13.01 0.55 -0.33
C ARG A 154 13.40 1.80 0.48
N VAL A 155 13.00 1.83 1.74
CA VAL A 155 13.36 2.90 2.68
C VAL A 155 14.69 2.55 3.34
N GLU A 156 15.51 3.57 3.60
CA GLU A 156 16.73 3.42 4.38
C GLU A 156 16.43 2.94 5.81
N GLU A 157 17.36 2.18 6.39
CA GLU A 157 17.23 1.74 7.77
C GLU A 157 17.32 2.94 8.71
N ASN A 158 16.34 3.06 9.59
CA ASN A 158 16.34 4.07 10.65
C ASN A 158 17.03 3.51 11.89
N ASP A 159 17.95 4.27 12.49
CA ASP A 159 18.44 3.98 13.83
C ASP A 159 17.31 4.23 14.84
N TYR A 160 16.66 3.15 15.25
CA TYR A 160 15.54 3.18 16.18
C TYR A 160 15.98 3.48 17.63
N THR A 161 17.28 3.55 17.91
CA THR A 161 17.82 3.87 19.24
C THR A 161 18.06 5.36 19.45
N THR A 162 18.08 6.14 18.37
CA THR A 162 18.37 7.58 18.43
C THR A 162 17.20 8.39 17.85
N TYR A 163 16.55 9.21 18.69
CA TYR A 163 15.58 10.20 18.22
C TYR A 163 16.18 11.60 18.30
N VAL A 164 16.56 12.15 17.15
CA VAL A 164 16.99 13.54 17.02
C VAL A 164 15.75 14.34 16.65
N GLY A 165 14.98 14.77 17.65
CA GLY A 165 13.74 15.53 17.42
C GLY A 165 13.95 16.67 16.42
N LYS A 166 13.00 16.79 15.49
CA LYS A 166 12.86 17.97 14.63
C LYS A 166 11.59 18.70 15.03
#